data_AF-A0A7J8FQ63-F1
#
_entry.id   AF-A0A7J8FQ63-F1
#
_cell.length_a   1.000
_cell.length_b   1.000
_cell.length_c   1.000
_cell.angle_alpha   90.00
_cell.angle_beta   90.00
_cell.angle_gamma   90.00
#
_symmetry.space_group_name_H-M   'P 1'
#
loop_
_entity.id
_entity.type
_entity.pdbx_description
1 polymer ?
#
loop_
_entity_poly.entity_id
_entity_poly.type
_entity_poly.pdbx_seq_one_letter_code
_entity_poly.pdbx_strand_id
1 'polypeptide(L)'
;MGPLAVERAVLSLAGELEHSICLLSLTDSSLSDDRLNHLLSVAPQQSLVLLEDVDAAFLSRDLAVQDPVKYQGLGRLTFSGLLNALDGVASTEARIVFMTTNHVDR
;
A
#
# COMPACT_ATOMS: atom_id res chain seq x y z
N MET A 1 18.53 -0.05 0.76
CA MET A 1 18.24 -1.43 0.32
C MET A 1 17.32 -1.33 -0.88
N GLY A 2 17.54 -2.09 -1.95
CA GLY A 2 16.58 -2.12 -3.06
C GLY A 2 15.27 -2.84 -2.69
N PRO A 3 14.18 -2.65 -3.45
CA PRO A 3 12.84 -3.20 -3.15
C PRO A 3 12.85 -4.73 -2.95
N LEU A 4 13.57 -5.44 -3.83
CA LEU A 4 13.76 -6.90 -3.79
C LEU A 4 14.39 -7.42 -2.48
N ALA A 5 15.21 -6.61 -1.81
CA ALA A 5 15.80 -7.01 -0.53
C ALA A 5 14.79 -6.89 0.62
N VAL A 6 13.90 -5.89 0.55
CA VAL A 6 12.87 -5.67 1.57
C VAL A 6 11.81 -6.75 1.49
N GLU A 7 11.32 -7.09 0.29
CA GLU A 7 10.37 -8.19 0.08
C GLU A 7 10.87 -9.49 0.72
N ARG A 8 12.12 -9.87 0.44
CA ARG A 8 12.70 -11.10 1.00
C ARG A 8 12.84 -11.04 2.53
N ALA A 9 13.15 -9.87 3.09
CA ALA A 9 13.21 -9.68 4.52
C ALA A 9 11.81 -9.83 5.17
N VAL A 10 10.77 -9.27 4.56
CA VAL A 10 9.38 -9.37 5.03
C VAL A 10 8.89 -10.81 4.95
N LEU A 11 9.15 -11.50 3.83
CA LEU A 11 8.84 -12.93 3.69
C LEU A 11 9.52 -13.79 4.76
N SER A 12 10.81 -13.53 5.03
CA SER A 12 11.57 -14.24 6.07
C SER A 12 11.02 -13.95 7.46
N LEU A 13 10.69 -12.69 7.76
CA LEU A 13 10.14 -12.28 9.05
C LEU A 13 8.76 -12.89 9.28
N ALA A 14 7.92 -12.96 8.26
CA ALA A 14 6.61 -13.60 8.35
C ALA A 14 6.70 -15.08 8.69
N GLY A 15 7.65 -15.79 8.08
CA GLY A 15 7.92 -17.20 8.40
C GLY A 15 8.35 -17.40 9.84
N GLU A 16 9.22 -16.53 10.36
CA GLU A 16 9.71 -16.59 11.75
C GLU A 16 8.61 -16.25 12.76
N LEU A 17 7.72 -15.30 12.44
CA LEU A 17 6.63 -14.90 13.31
C LEU A 17 5.39 -15.80 13.19
N GLU A 18 5.37 -16.76 12.26
CA GLU A 18 4.18 -17.55 11.89
C GLU A 18 2.99 -16.66 11.48
N HIS A 19 3.27 -15.50 10.88
CA HIS A 19 2.25 -14.54 10.46
C HIS A 19 1.89 -14.71 8.98
N SER A 20 0.64 -14.41 8.64
CA SER A 20 0.21 -14.33 7.24
C SER A 20 0.76 -13.06 6.57
N ILE A 21 0.93 -13.08 5.25
CA ILE A 21 1.41 -11.93 4.47
C ILE A 21 0.31 -11.46 3.54
N CYS A 22 0.04 -10.15 3.55
CA CYS A 22 -0.86 -9.50 2.61
C CYS A 22 -0.06 -8.57 1.70
N LEU A 23 0.07 -8.94 0.43
CA LEU A 23 0.67 -8.11 -0.59
C LEU A 23 -0.38 -7.16 -1.18
N LEU A 24 -0.06 -5.86 -1.23
CA LEU A 24 -0.91 -4.85 -1.82
C LEU A 24 -0.07 -3.90 -2.69
N SER A 25 -0.34 -3.88 -3.99
CA SER A 25 0.26 -2.92 -4.90
C SER A 25 -0.57 -1.64 -4.96
N LEU A 26 0.04 -0.48 -4.69
CA LEU A 26 -0.67 0.81 -4.73
C LEU A 26 -0.85 1.36 -6.16
N THR A 27 -0.20 0.72 -7.14
CA THR A 27 -0.24 1.09 -8.56
C THR A 27 -1.48 0.54 -9.30
N ASP A 28 -2.28 -0.31 -8.65
CA ASP A 28 -3.51 -0.84 -9.25
C ASP A 28 -4.51 0.31 -9.54
N SER A 29 -4.85 0.44 -10.81
CA SER A 29 -5.78 1.45 -11.34
C SER A 29 -7.21 1.35 -10.77
N SER A 30 -7.59 0.20 -10.21
CA SER A 30 -8.86 -0.03 -9.53
C SER A 30 -8.83 0.30 -8.03
N LEU A 31 -7.65 0.62 -7.49
CA LEU A 31 -7.47 0.92 -6.07
C LEU A 31 -7.85 2.37 -5.75
N SER A 32 -8.93 2.52 -4.99
CA SER A 32 -9.40 3.79 -4.40
C SER A 32 -9.15 3.85 -2.90
N ASP A 33 -9.37 5.02 -2.31
CA ASP A 33 -9.34 5.24 -0.85
C ASP A 33 -10.26 4.25 -0.12
N ASP A 34 -11.51 4.09 -0.57
CA ASP A 34 -12.48 3.17 0.04
C ASP A 34 -12.04 1.70 -0.08
N ARG A 35 -11.48 1.32 -1.24
CA ARG A 35 -11.01 -0.04 -1.50
C ARG A 35 -9.82 -0.37 -0.60
N LEU A 36 -8.86 0.55 -0.47
CA LEU A 36 -7.72 0.40 0.43
C LEU A 36 -8.18 0.24 1.87
N ASN A 37 -9.06 1.13 2.35
CA ASN A 37 -9.61 1.04 3.70
C ASN A 37 -10.34 -0.29 3.92
N HIS A 38 -11.11 -0.75 2.95
CA HIS A 38 -11.79 -2.04 3.05
C HIS A 38 -10.79 -3.21 3.13
N LEU A 39 -9.80 -3.25 2.24
CA LEU A 39 -8.78 -4.32 2.23
C LEU A 39 -7.99 -4.36 3.54
N LEU A 40 -7.61 -3.19 4.07
CA LEU A 40 -6.98 -3.10 5.38
C LEU A 40 -7.94 -3.51 6.48
N SER A 41 -9.24 -3.23 6.41
CA SER A 41 -10.19 -3.61 7.47
C SER A 41 -10.40 -5.11 7.58
N VAL A 42 -10.38 -5.82 6.44
CA VAL A 42 -10.59 -7.26 6.35
C VAL A 42 -9.28 -8.06 6.36
N ALA A 43 -8.13 -7.38 6.40
CA ALA A 43 -6.83 -8.03 6.49
C ALA A 43 -6.79 -8.90 7.76
N PRO A 44 -6.31 -10.15 7.67
CA PRO A 44 -6.25 -11.07 8.80
C PRO A 44 -5.54 -10.47 10.01
N GLN A 45 -5.96 -10.87 11.21
CA GLN A 45 -5.19 -10.61 12.43
C GLN A 45 -3.84 -11.31 12.35
N GLN A 46 -2.84 -10.78 13.05
CA GLN A 46 -1.48 -11.34 13.05
C GLN A 46 -0.95 -11.49 11.62
N SER A 47 -1.03 -10.39 10.86
CA SER A 47 -0.55 -10.33 9.49
C SER A 47 0.47 -9.23 9.28
N LEU A 48 1.36 -9.48 8.33
CA LEU A 48 2.30 -8.53 7.77
C LEU A 48 1.70 -8.00 6.46
N VAL A 49 1.35 -6.73 6.42
CA VAL A 49 0.86 -6.07 5.21
C VAL A 49 2.06 -5.43 4.50
N LEU A 50 2.33 -5.84 3.27
CA LEU A 50 3.38 -5.26 2.44
C LEU A 50 2.75 -4.40 1.35
N LEU A 51 2.98 -3.09 1.43
CA LEU A 51 2.59 -2.11 0.43
C LEU A 51 3.75 -1.87 -0.55
N GLU A 52 3.51 -2.15 -1.82
CA GLU A 52 4.54 -2.06 -2.87
C GLU A 52 4.41 -0.80 -3.72
N ASP A 53 5.57 -0.30 -4.15
CA ASP A 53 5.73 0.80 -5.12
C ASP A 53 4.93 2.06 -4.75
N VAL A 54 5.09 2.48 -3.49
CA VAL A 54 4.37 3.63 -2.92
C VAL A 54 4.67 4.91 -3.72
N ASP A 55 5.91 5.09 -4.17
CA ASP A 55 6.35 6.21 -5.00
C ASP A 55 5.70 6.23 -6.40
N ALA A 56 5.65 5.08 -7.08
CA ALA A 56 5.05 4.98 -8.42
C ALA A 56 3.53 5.23 -8.41
N ALA A 57 2.87 4.84 -7.32
CA ALA A 57 1.44 5.05 -7.14
C ALA A 57 1.07 6.53 -7.11
N PHE A 58 1.88 7.39 -6.48
CA PHE A 58 1.59 8.82 -6.39
C PHE A 58 2.03 9.60 -7.64
N LEU A 59 3.15 9.22 -8.27
CA LEU A 59 3.59 9.82 -9.54
C LEU A 59 2.56 9.65 -10.66
N SER A 60 2.00 8.44 -10.79
CA SER A 60 0.98 8.15 -11.81
C SER A 60 -0.29 9.00 -11.62
N ARG A 61 -0.54 9.45 -10.38
CA ARG A 61 -1.74 10.20 -10.00
C ARG A 61 -1.54 11.71 -10.11
N ASP A 62 -0.34 12.22 -9.91
CA ASP A 62 0.01 13.61 -10.26
C ASP A 62 -0.14 13.85 -11.75
N LEU A 63 0.26 12.87 -12.58
CA LEU A 63 0.02 12.90 -14.03
C LEU A 63 -1.49 12.86 -14.35
N ALA A 64 -2.29 12.14 -13.56
CA ALA A 64 -3.75 12.11 -13.71
C ALA A 64 -4.44 13.41 -13.28
N VAL A 65 -3.82 14.22 -12.41
CA VAL A 65 -4.27 15.59 -12.11
C VAL A 65 -4.06 16.51 -13.31
N GLN A 66 -2.97 16.32 -14.05
CA GLN A 66 -2.63 17.14 -15.21
C GLN A 66 -3.54 16.85 -16.43
N ASP A 67 -3.99 15.61 -16.60
CA ASP A 67 -4.90 15.22 -17.69
C ASP A 67 -6.17 14.50 -17.18
N PRO A 68 -7.12 15.24 -16.59
CA PRO A 68 -8.29 14.64 -15.95
C PRO A 68 -9.25 13.93 -16.91
N VAL A 69 -9.17 14.20 -18.22
CA VAL A 69 -10.02 13.58 -19.24
C VAL A 69 -9.55 12.15 -19.54
N LYS A 70 -8.24 11.92 -19.58
CA LYS A 70 -7.67 10.59 -19.85
C LYS A 70 -7.83 9.62 -18.67
N TYR A 71 -7.89 10.15 -17.45
CA TYR A 71 -7.95 9.36 -16.21
C TYR A 71 -9.33 9.45 -15.52
N GLN A 72 -10.35 9.92 -16.23
CA GLN A 72 -11.72 10.05 -15.73
C GLN A 72 -12.31 8.66 -15.42
N GLY A 73 -12.73 8.43 -14.17
CA GLY A 73 -13.35 7.18 -13.71
C GLY A 73 -12.40 6.13 -13.11
N LEU A 74 -11.09 6.40 -13.05
CA LEU A 74 -10.15 5.56 -12.31
C LEU A 74 -10.27 5.80 -10.80
N GLY A 75 -10.17 4.71 -10.02
CA GLY A 75 -10.13 4.79 -8.56
C GLY A 75 -8.91 5.60 -8.13
N ARG A 76 -9.14 6.81 -7.60
CA ARG A 76 -8.06 7.67 -7.15
C ARG A 76 -7.78 7.45 -5.66
N LEU A 77 -6.96 6.45 -5.33
CA LEU A 77 -6.21 6.47 -4.07
C LEU A 77 -5.50 7.82 -3.95
N THR A 78 -5.64 8.49 -2.82
CA THR A 78 -5.00 9.77 -2.52
C THR A 78 -3.95 9.57 -1.43
N PHE A 79 -3.02 10.51 -1.31
CA PHE A 79 -2.05 10.48 -0.20
C PHE A 79 -2.76 10.57 1.16
N SER A 80 -3.77 11.44 1.27
CA SER A 80 -4.61 11.51 2.47
C SER A 80 -5.36 10.21 2.72
N GLY A 81 -5.86 9.54 1.68
CA GLY A 81 -6.55 8.27 1.80
C GLY A 81 -5.64 7.15 2.32
N LEU A 82 -4.39 7.09 1.84
CA LEU A 82 -3.38 6.17 2.38
C LEU A 82 -3.11 6.46 3.86
N LEU A 83 -2.83 7.72 4.22
CA LEU A 83 -2.56 8.10 5.61
C LEU A 83 -3.72 7.77 6.54
N ASN A 84 -4.96 8.13 6.16
CA ASN A 84 -6.15 7.81 6.94
C ASN A 84 -6.34 6.30 7.10
N ALA A 85 -6.03 5.52 6.07
CA ALA A 85 -6.13 4.08 6.13
C ALA A 85 -5.07 3.46 7.05
N LEU A 86 -3.86 4.03 7.09
CA LEU A 86 -2.80 3.60 8.00
C LEU A 86 -3.08 3.98 9.47
N ASP A 87 -3.43 5.24 9.70
CA ASP A 87 -3.64 5.80 11.05
C ASP A 87 -4.96 5.29 11.67
N GLY A 88 -5.96 4.99 10.85
CA GLY A 88 -7.26 4.49 11.31
C GLY A 88 -7.35 2.97 11.22
N VAL A 89 -7.53 2.46 10.00
CA VAL A 89 -7.91 1.07 9.78
C VAL A 89 -6.75 0.12 10.08
N ALA A 90 -5.56 0.37 9.54
CA ALA A 90 -4.40 -0.49 9.78
C ALA A 90 -3.93 -0.46 11.24
N SER A 91 -4.23 0.62 11.98
CA SER A 91 -3.90 0.76 13.40
C SER A 91 -4.68 -0.19 14.33
N THR A 92 -5.71 -0.90 13.86
CA THR A 92 -6.38 -1.90 14.70
C THR A 92 -5.43 -3.07 15.00
N GLU A 93 -5.50 -3.60 16.22
CA GLU A 93 -4.47 -4.45 16.83
C GLU A 93 -3.96 -5.61 15.95
N ALA A 94 -2.66 -5.90 16.12
CA ALA A 94 -1.93 -7.05 15.56
C ALA A 94 -1.67 -7.05 14.04
N ARG A 95 -1.48 -5.89 13.42
CA ARG A 95 -0.97 -5.78 12.05
C ARG A 95 0.31 -4.98 11.98
N ILE A 96 1.28 -5.50 11.23
CA ILE A 96 2.55 -4.82 10.98
C ILE A 96 2.58 -4.44 9.50
N VAL A 97 2.75 -3.15 9.21
CA VAL A 97 2.79 -2.65 7.84
C VAL A 97 4.23 -2.39 7.41
N PHE A 98 4.60 -2.91 6.25
CA PHE A 98 5.85 -2.62 5.55
C PHE A 98 5.53 -1.87 4.25
N MET A 99 6.40 -0.94 3.87
CA MET A 99 6.32 -0.19 2.63
C MET A 99 7.62 -0.32 1.86
N THR A 100 7.54 -0.50 0.54
CA THR A 100 8.70 -0.40 -0.36
C THR A 100 8.59 0.85 -1.23
N THR A 101 9.73 1.47 -1.48
CA THR A 101 9.87 2.61 -2.40
C THR A 101 11.22 2.48 -3.10
N ASN A 102 11.27 2.83 -4.39
CA ASN A 102 12.52 2.96 -5.13
C ASN A 102 13.14 4.35 -4.95
N HIS A 103 12.36 5.32 -4.47
CA HIS A 103 12.74 6.72 -4.35
C HIS A 103 12.32 7.27 -2.98
N VAL A 104 13.23 7.20 -1.99
CA VAL A 104 12.97 7.69 -0.62
C VAL A 104 12.95 9.22 -0.53
N ASP A 105 13.65 9.90 -1.43
CA ASP A 105 13.78 11.37 -1.45
C ASP A 105 12.64 12.08 -2.22
N ARG A 106 11.58 11.36 -2.56
CA ARG A 106 10.38 11.86 -3.23
C ARG A 106 9.17 11.72 -2.31
#